data_AF-A0A2A3GCP8-F1
#
_entry.id   AF-A0A2A3GCP8-F1
#
_cell.length_a   1.000
_cell.length_b   1.000
_cell.length_c   1.000
_cell.angle_alpha   90.00
_cell.angle_beta   90.00
_cell.angle_gamma   90.00
#
_symmetry.space_group_name_H-M   'P 1'
#
loop_
_entity.id
_entity.type
_entity.pdbx_description
1 polymer ?
#
loop_
_entity_poly.entity_id
_entity_poly.type
_entity_poly.pdbx_seq_one_letter_code
_entity_poly.pdbx_strand_id
1 'polypeptide(L)'
;MRHPTRYGAIAFTTPVAERQKATGSINWYRSMRAQEDDPGLPDQLDTRVTALIRATDSFFIATVTPSGWPYIQHRGGPPGFVHVPNPVTIALADYSGNQQFVTVGNLDENDRVALFFIDYPTRTRVKVYGRAEVVERSDDPDLIARLLTAPGGVGKAGCDRAFVIHVEALDRNCTKNIPPKYGEARMRESLTLARKGLQEEIERLRSRNAELEREVAQLRRHTDDGQSC
;
A
#
# COMPACT_ATOMS: atom_id res chain seq x y z
N MET A 1 12.71 -27.65 11.13
CA MET A 1 12.72 -27.49 9.65
C MET A 1 11.46 -26.72 9.26
N ARG A 2 11.54 -25.72 8.39
CA ARG A 2 10.32 -25.10 7.82
C ARG A 2 9.79 -26.01 6.72
N HIS A 3 8.49 -26.28 6.77
CA HIS A 3 7.79 -27.15 5.84
C HIS A 3 7.68 -26.53 4.43
N PRO A 4 7.50 -27.36 3.38
CA PRO A 4 6.99 -26.95 2.08
C PRO A 4 5.87 -25.91 2.19
N THR A 5 5.92 -24.86 1.37
CA THR A 5 4.83 -23.88 1.28
C THR A 5 4.25 -23.90 -0.12
N ARG A 6 2.96 -23.62 -0.24
CA ARG A 6 2.29 -23.52 -1.54
C ARG A 6 2.91 -22.41 -2.39
N TYR A 7 3.31 -21.30 -1.76
CA TYR A 7 4.11 -20.26 -2.43
C TYR A 7 5.39 -20.82 -3.03
N GLY A 8 6.07 -21.69 -2.27
CA GLY A 8 7.32 -22.28 -2.71
C GLY A 8 7.16 -23.18 -3.93
N ALA A 9 6.07 -23.95 -3.98
CA ALA A 9 5.71 -24.78 -5.12
C ALA A 9 5.44 -23.95 -6.39
N ILE A 10 4.73 -22.82 -6.25
CA ILE A 10 4.40 -21.94 -7.38
C ILE A 10 5.63 -21.14 -7.86
N ALA A 11 6.40 -20.56 -6.93
CA ALA A 11 7.45 -19.59 -7.27
C ALA A 11 8.83 -20.20 -7.56
N PHE A 12 9.17 -21.33 -6.94
CA PHE A 12 10.51 -21.94 -7.07
C PHE A 12 10.49 -23.13 -8.00
N THR A 13 10.12 -22.86 -9.25
CA THR A 13 10.13 -23.82 -10.36
C THR A 13 11.52 -24.40 -10.61
N THR A 14 11.61 -25.44 -11.44
CA THR A 14 12.87 -26.11 -11.79
C THR A 14 13.97 -25.15 -12.29
N PRO A 15 13.71 -24.24 -13.25
CA PRO A 15 14.73 -23.27 -13.67
C PRO A 15 15.22 -22.34 -12.55
N VAL A 16 14.33 -21.95 -11.63
CA VAL A 16 14.69 -21.10 -10.47
C VAL A 16 15.62 -21.86 -9.53
N ALA A 17 15.31 -23.13 -9.26
CA ALA A 17 16.13 -23.99 -8.41
C ALA A 17 17.51 -24.27 -9.03
N GLU A 18 17.58 -24.48 -10.34
CA GLU A 18 18.85 -24.64 -11.07
C GLU A 18 19.72 -23.39 -10.96
N ARG A 19 19.13 -22.20 -11.12
CA ARG A 19 19.84 -20.92 -10.95
C ARG A 19 20.37 -20.74 -9.53
N GLN A 20 19.59 -21.13 -8.51
CA GLN A 20 20.03 -21.10 -7.11
C GLN A 20 21.21 -22.04 -6.86
N LYS A 21 21.17 -23.27 -7.39
CA LYS A 21 22.28 -24.23 -7.28
C LYS A 21 23.57 -23.66 -7.89
N ALA A 22 23.49 -23.07 -9.09
CA ALA A 22 24.65 -22.57 -9.82
C ALA A 22 25.41 -21.43 -9.09
N THR A 23 24.72 -20.68 -8.23
CA THR A 23 25.30 -19.52 -7.51
C THR A 23 25.78 -19.87 -6.10
N GLY A 24 25.72 -21.14 -5.70
CA GLY A 24 25.98 -21.55 -4.31
C GLY A 24 24.92 -21.03 -3.32
N SER A 25 23.87 -20.38 -3.82
CA SER A 25 22.73 -19.92 -3.03
C SER A 25 21.80 -21.09 -2.73
N ILE A 26 22.32 -22.13 -2.06
CA ILE A 26 21.48 -23.13 -1.41
C ILE A 26 20.95 -22.48 -0.13
N ASN A 27 20.09 -21.49 -0.32
CA ASN A 27 19.26 -20.94 0.73
C ASN A 27 17.97 -21.76 0.77
N TRP A 28 17.51 -22.08 1.97
CA TRP A 28 16.18 -22.51 2.46
C TRP A 28 15.03 -22.94 1.51
N TYR A 29 14.93 -22.44 0.28
CA TYR A 29 13.88 -22.72 -0.70
C TYR A 29 13.83 -24.17 -1.19
N ARG A 30 14.95 -24.92 -1.12
CA ARG A 30 14.98 -26.34 -1.51
C ARG A 30 14.01 -27.19 -0.67
N SER A 31 13.88 -26.89 0.63
CA SER A 31 12.94 -27.59 1.52
C SER A 31 11.51 -27.05 1.41
N MET A 32 11.29 -25.98 0.64
CA MET A 32 9.97 -25.36 0.44
C MET A 32 9.22 -25.87 -0.80
N ARG A 33 9.85 -26.68 -1.65
CA ARG A 33 9.15 -27.33 -2.76
C ARG A 33 8.22 -28.39 -2.19
N ALA A 34 6.93 -28.11 -2.16
CA ALA A 34 5.96 -29.19 -2.22
C ALA A 34 6.13 -29.88 -3.59
N GLN A 35 5.73 -31.14 -3.70
CA GLN A 35 5.73 -31.81 -5.00
C GLN A 35 4.90 -30.96 -5.98
N GLU A 36 5.35 -30.82 -7.23
CA GLU A 36 4.68 -29.96 -8.23
C GLU A 36 3.20 -30.34 -8.43
N ASP A 37 2.86 -31.60 -8.13
CA ASP A 37 1.53 -32.18 -8.30
C ASP A 37 0.60 -32.07 -7.07
N ASP A 38 1.13 -31.76 -5.87
CA ASP A 38 0.33 -31.51 -4.67
C ASP A 38 0.96 -30.39 -3.81
N PRO A 39 0.57 -29.13 -4.06
CA PRO A 39 1.11 -27.99 -3.31
C PRO A 39 0.58 -27.89 -1.88
N GLY A 40 -0.32 -28.78 -1.45
CA GLY A 40 -1.06 -28.68 -0.20
C GLY A 40 -2.17 -27.63 -0.22
N LEU A 41 -2.75 -27.36 0.95
CA LEU A 41 -3.84 -26.39 1.11
C LEU A 41 -3.39 -24.95 0.79
N PRO A 42 -4.32 -24.07 0.36
CA PRO A 42 -4.08 -22.64 0.22
C PRO A 42 -3.44 -22.01 1.47
N ASP A 43 -2.49 -21.10 1.26
CA ASP A 43 -1.93 -20.31 2.37
C ASP A 43 -3.03 -19.38 2.93
N GLN A 44 -3.02 -19.17 4.25
CA GLN A 44 -3.96 -18.27 4.92
C GLN A 44 -3.31 -16.92 5.25
N LEU A 45 -4.08 -15.85 5.06
CA LEU A 45 -3.78 -14.50 5.51
C LEU A 45 -3.84 -14.45 7.04
N ASP A 46 -2.67 -14.56 7.69
CA ASP A 46 -2.59 -14.41 9.14
C ASP A 46 -2.97 -12.98 9.58
N THR A 47 -3.11 -12.78 10.89
CA THR A 47 -3.53 -11.49 11.47
C THR A 47 -2.62 -10.33 11.05
N ARG A 48 -1.32 -10.56 10.88
CA ARG A 48 -0.36 -9.50 10.52
C ARG A 48 -0.50 -9.13 9.05
N VAL A 49 -0.62 -10.12 8.16
CA VAL A 49 -0.86 -9.89 6.73
C VAL A 49 -2.21 -9.23 6.51
N THR A 50 -3.25 -9.71 7.19
CA THR A 50 -4.59 -9.13 7.14
C THR A 50 -4.58 -7.66 7.57
N ALA A 51 -3.90 -7.32 8.67
CA ALA A 51 -3.77 -5.95 9.13
C ALA A 51 -3.04 -5.06 8.11
N LEU A 52 -1.95 -5.57 7.51
CA LEU A 52 -1.21 -4.85 6.47
C LEU A 52 -2.08 -4.57 5.24
N ILE A 53 -2.79 -5.58 4.74
CA ILE A 53 -3.68 -5.44 3.57
C ILE A 53 -4.78 -4.44 3.85
N ARG A 54 -5.45 -4.52 5.01
CA ARG A 54 -6.54 -3.60 5.38
C ARG A 54 -6.06 -2.16 5.58
N ALA A 55 -4.82 -1.97 6.04
CA ALA A 55 -4.24 -0.65 6.25
C ALA A 55 -3.70 -0.01 4.96
N THR A 56 -3.61 -0.77 3.86
CA THR A 56 -3.03 -0.27 2.62
C THR A 56 -3.94 0.74 1.94
N ASP A 57 -3.34 1.77 1.36
CA ASP A 57 -3.99 2.73 0.47
C ASP A 57 -3.64 2.50 -1.00
N SER A 58 -2.73 1.56 -1.29
CA SER A 58 -2.23 1.29 -2.62
C SER A 58 -1.56 -0.08 -2.73
N PHE A 59 -1.78 -0.79 -3.83
CA PHE A 59 -1.09 -2.02 -4.15
C PHE A 59 -0.97 -2.21 -5.67
N PHE A 60 -0.22 -3.23 -6.09
CA PHE A 60 -0.13 -3.61 -7.50
C PHE A 60 -0.79 -4.98 -7.72
N ILE A 61 -1.53 -5.10 -8.81
CA ILE A 61 -2.11 -6.34 -9.31
C ILE A 61 -1.45 -6.70 -10.64
N ALA A 62 -1.07 -7.96 -10.79
CA ALA A 62 -0.62 -8.54 -12.04
C ALA A 62 -1.63 -9.57 -12.55
N THR A 63 -1.86 -9.56 -13.85
CA THR A 63 -2.64 -10.54 -14.62
C THR A 63 -1.80 -11.02 -15.80
N VAL A 64 -2.29 -12.01 -16.55
CA VAL A 64 -1.62 -12.54 -17.73
C VAL A 64 -2.51 -12.33 -18.94
N THR A 65 -1.99 -11.67 -19.96
CA THR A 65 -2.70 -11.54 -21.25
C THR A 65 -2.87 -12.91 -21.92
N PRO A 66 -3.83 -13.09 -22.85
CA PRO A 66 -4.02 -14.37 -23.55
C PRO A 66 -2.75 -14.86 -24.27
N SER A 67 -1.90 -13.95 -24.74
CA SER A 67 -0.61 -14.27 -25.37
C SER A 67 0.52 -14.57 -24.38
N GLY A 68 0.25 -14.61 -23.08
CA GLY A 68 1.21 -14.96 -22.03
C GLY A 68 2.06 -13.79 -21.49
N TRP A 69 1.83 -12.55 -21.90
CA TRP A 69 2.53 -11.39 -21.33
C TRP A 69 2.01 -11.06 -19.93
N PRO A 70 2.88 -10.81 -18.94
CA PRO A 70 2.46 -10.27 -17.66
C PRO A 70 2.03 -8.81 -17.83
N TYR A 71 0.88 -8.46 -17.26
CA TYR A 71 0.35 -7.11 -17.23
C TYR A 71 0.21 -6.65 -15.78
N ILE A 72 0.70 -5.46 -15.44
CA ILE A 72 0.69 -4.93 -14.07
C ILE A 72 -0.08 -3.62 -14.05
N GLN A 73 -0.91 -3.46 -13.02
CA GLN A 73 -1.59 -2.20 -12.73
C GLN A 73 -1.53 -1.83 -11.25
N HIS A 74 -1.53 -0.53 -11.00
CA HIS A 74 -1.71 0.03 -9.67
C HIS A 74 -3.21 0.10 -9.33
N ARG A 75 -3.54 -0.21 -8.07
CA ARG A 75 -4.85 0.00 -7.47
C ARG A 75 -4.67 0.82 -6.20
N GLY A 76 -5.40 1.93 -6.11
CA GLY A 76 -5.31 2.86 -5.00
C GLY A 76 -6.68 3.21 -4.47
N GLY A 77 -6.75 3.42 -3.16
CA GLY A 77 -7.96 3.76 -2.47
C GLY A 77 -7.65 4.22 -1.04
N PRO A 78 -8.65 4.74 -0.34
CA PRO A 78 -8.51 5.07 1.08
C PRO A 78 -8.23 3.81 1.93
N PRO A 79 -7.43 3.89 3.01
CA PRO A 79 -7.18 2.74 3.89
C PRO A 79 -8.48 2.02 4.29
N GLY A 80 -8.54 0.71 4.09
CA GLY A 80 -9.74 -0.10 4.28
C GLY A 80 -10.48 -0.46 2.99
N PHE A 81 -10.12 0.12 1.83
CA PHE A 81 -10.73 -0.21 0.54
C PHE A 81 -10.45 -1.65 0.07
N VAL A 82 -9.43 -2.30 0.62
CA VAL A 82 -9.17 -3.73 0.40
C VAL A 82 -9.68 -4.50 1.61
N HIS A 83 -10.67 -5.34 1.37
CA HIS A 83 -11.32 -6.16 2.37
C HIS A 83 -10.69 -7.55 2.43
N VAL A 84 -10.71 -8.14 3.62
CA VAL A 84 -10.31 -9.53 3.86
C VAL A 84 -11.46 -10.20 4.63
N PRO A 85 -12.53 -10.65 3.94
CA PRO A 85 -13.72 -11.20 4.61
C PRO A 85 -13.42 -12.48 5.40
N ASN A 86 -12.42 -13.25 4.99
CA ASN A 86 -11.94 -14.44 5.69
C ASN A 86 -10.44 -14.66 5.38
N PRO A 87 -9.75 -15.60 6.05
CA PRO A 87 -8.30 -15.81 5.87
C PRO A 87 -7.85 -16.26 4.47
N VAL A 88 -8.75 -16.60 3.55
CA VAL A 88 -8.42 -17.10 2.19
C VAL A 88 -9.06 -16.26 1.09
N THR A 89 -9.58 -15.07 1.42
CA THR A 89 -10.26 -14.22 0.44
C THR A 89 -9.89 -12.76 0.64
N ILE A 90 -9.61 -12.09 -0.47
CA ILE A 90 -9.45 -10.63 -0.56
C ILE A 90 -10.56 -10.12 -1.47
N ALA A 91 -11.18 -9.00 -1.13
CA ALA A 91 -12.21 -8.39 -1.98
C ALA A 91 -12.01 -6.88 -2.06
N LEU A 92 -12.27 -6.29 -3.22
CA LEU A 92 -12.24 -4.85 -3.41
C LEU A 92 -13.19 -4.40 -4.50
N ALA A 93 -13.73 -3.20 -4.34
CA ALA A 93 -14.43 -2.48 -5.38
C ALA A 93 -13.45 -2.08 -6.51
N ASP A 94 -13.79 -2.33 -7.78
CA ASP A 94 -13.06 -1.78 -8.92
C ASP A 94 -13.60 -0.39 -9.22
N TYR A 95 -12.95 0.63 -8.67
CA TYR A 95 -13.35 2.01 -8.89
C TYR A 95 -13.19 2.41 -10.35
N SER A 96 -14.18 3.14 -10.90
CA SER A 96 -14.14 3.66 -12.26
C SER A 96 -12.82 4.39 -12.55
N GLY A 97 -12.01 3.79 -13.41
CA GLY A 97 -10.74 4.35 -13.88
C GLY A 97 -10.84 4.89 -15.31
N ASN A 98 -9.74 4.78 -16.04
CA ASN A 98 -9.63 5.15 -17.45
C ASN A 98 -10.31 4.16 -18.43
N GLN A 99 -11.14 3.25 -17.92
CA GLN A 99 -11.90 2.29 -18.71
C GLN A 99 -11.07 1.44 -19.68
N GLN A 100 -9.81 1.13 -19.34
CA GLN A 100 -8.97 0.28 -20.20
C GLN A 100 -9.41 -1.19 -20.22
N PHE A 101 -10.11 -1.66 -19.19
CA PHE A 101 -10.60 -3.04 -19.03
C PHE A 101 -9.57 -4.18 -19.19
N VAL A 102 -8.28 -3.90 -19.38
CA VAL A 102 -7.24 -4.92 -19.61
C VAL A 102 -7.18 -5.95 -18.49
N THR A 103 -7.21 -5.52 -17.22
CA THR A 103 -7.22 -6.45 -16.09
C THR A 103 -8.45 -7.36 -16.13
N VAL A 104 -9.63 -6.81 -16.42
CA VAL A 104 -10.90 -7.58 -16.46
C VAL A 104 -10.88 -8.57 -17.62
N GLY A 105 -10.58 -8.11 -18.84
CA GLY A 105 -10.51 -8.99 -20.00
C GLY A 105 -9.44 -10.07 -19.91
N ASN A 106 -8.32 -9.81 -19.21
CA ASN A 106 -7.34 -10.86 -18.92
C ASN A 106 -7.91 -11.92 -17.96
N LEU A 107 -8.73 -11.52 -16.98
CA LEU A 107 -9.32 -12.43 -16.00
C LEU A 107 -10.42 -13.32 -16.59
N ASP A 108 -11.11 -12.84 -17.63
CA ASP A 108 -12.09 -13.64 -18.37
C ASP A 108 -11.46 -14.89 -19.02
N GLU A 109 -10.18 -14.82 -19.38
CA GLU A 109 -9.42 -15.92 -20.01
C GLU A 109 -8.51 -16.67 -19.01
N ASN A 110 -8.01 -15.96 -17.99
CA ASN A 110 -7.07 -16.51 -17.02
C ASN A 110 -7.25 -15.85 -15.65
N ASP A 111 -7.85 -16.59 -14.72
CA ASP A 111 -8.15 -16.14 -13.37
C ASP A 111 -6.92 -15.90 -12.49
N ARG A 112 -5.71 -16.24 -12.93
CA ARG A 112 -4.50 -16.13 -12.09
C ARG A 112 -4.07 -14.68 -11.90
N VAL A 113 -3.91 -14.30 -10.64
CA VAL A 113 -3.39 -12.99 -10.25
C VAL A 113 -2.18 -13.09 -9.33
N ALA A 114 -1.34 -12.05 -9.37
CA ALA A 114 -0.36 -11.79 -8.33
C ALA A 114 -0.58 -10.40 -7.75
N LEU A 115 -0.73 -10.29 -6.43
CA LEU A 115 -0.86 -9.03 -5.71
C LEU A 115 0.45 -8.70 -5.00
N PHE A 116 0.82 -7.42 -5.02
CA PHE A 116 2.01 -6.91 -4.36
C PHE A 116 1.67 -5.74 -3.44
N PHE A 117 1.77 -5.99 -2.13
CA PHE A 117 1.55 -5.02 -1.07
C PHE A 117 2.86 -4.57 -0.46
N ILE A 118 2.98 -3.28 -0.14
CA ILE A 118 4.14 -2.71 0.55
C ILE A 118 3.65 -1.80 1.68
N ASP A 119 4.10 -2.07 2.89
CA ASP A 119 4.08 -1.14 4.01
C ASP A 119 5.45 -0.47 4.09
N TYR A 120 5.53 0.75 3.56
CA TYR A 120 6.79 1.51 3.52
C TYR A 120 7.32 1.86 4.92
N PRO A 121 6.50 2.35 5.88
CA PRO A 121 6.95 2.58 7.25
C PRO A 121 7.64 1.37 7.91
N THR A 122 7.02 0.18 7.86
CA THR A 122 7.61 -1.04 8.46
C THR A 122 8.56 -1.78 7.52
N ARG A 123 8.68 -1.31 6.28
CA ARG A 123 9.47 -1.92 5.20
C ARG A 123 9.04 -3.35 4.90
N THR A 124 7.79 -3.68 5.20
CA THR A 124 7.23 -5.01 4.99
C THR A 124 6.63 -5.09 3.60
N ARG A 125 6.85 -6.19 2.89
CA ARG A 125 6.15 -6.49 1.65
C ARG A 125 5.50 -7.86 1.72
N VAL A 126 4.36 -7.98 1.03
CA VAL A 126 3.63 -9.23 0.90
C VAL A 126 3.36 -9.46 -0.58
N LYS A 127 3.73 -10.64 -1.06
CA LYS A 127 3.30 -11.16 -2.36
C LYS A 127 2.19 -12.16 -2.13
N VAL A 128 1.12 -12.05 -2.89
CA VAL A 128 0.00 -13.00 -2.85
C VAL A 128 -0.23 -13.53 -4.26
N TYR A 129 -0.26 -14.84 -4.42
CA TYR A 129 -0.86 -15.46 -5.59
C TYR A 129 -2.31 -15.80 -5.27
N GLY A 130 -3.20 -15.64 -6.24
CA GLY A 130 -4.60 -15.99 -6.09
C GLY A 130 -5.29 -16.22 -7.42
N ARG A 131 -6.56 -16.59 -7.31
CA ARG A 131 -7.51 -16.66 -8.41
C ARG A 131 -8.54 -15.56 -8.23
N ALA A 132 -8.67 -14.68 -9.22
CA ALA A 132 -9.59 -13.56 -9.16
C ALA A 132 -10.80 -13.80 -10.05
N GLU A 133 -11.96 -13.49 -9.51
CA GLU A 133 -13.22 -13.39 -10.23
C GLU A 133 -13.66 -11.92 -10.28
N VAL A 134 -14.33 -11.54 -11.37
CA VAL A 134 -14.98 -10.24 -11.51
C VAL A 134 -16.45 -10.43 -11.23
N VAL A 135 -16.97 -9.71 -10.25
CA VAL A 135 -18.39 -9.73 -9.88
C VAL A 135 -19.00 -8.41 -10.29
N GLU A 136 -19.89 -8.42 -11.28
CA GLU A 136 -20.60 -7.21 -11.71
C GLU A 136 -21.71 -6.87 -10.70
N ARG A 137 -22.04 -5.59 -10.59
CA ARG A 137 -23.08 -5.08 -9.68
C ARG A 137 -24.45 -5.68 -9.98
N SER A 138 -24.72 -6.02 -11.24
CA SER A 138 -25.96 -6.71 -11.62
C SER A 138 -26.11 -8.06 -10.95
N ASP A 139 -25.00 -8.73 -10.64
CA ASP A 139 -24.97 -10.11 -10.18
C ASP A 139 -24.98 -10.17 -8.64
N ASP A 140 -24.22 -9.29 -7.97
CA ASP A 140 -24.22 -9.16 -6.51
C ASP A 140 -24.18 -7.68 -6.07
N PRO A 141 -25.32 -6.97 -6.09
CA PRO A 141 -25.38 -5.58 -5.67
C PRO A 141 -25.04 -5.40 -4.18
N ASP A 142 -25.30 -6.41 -3.35
CA ASP A 142 -25.03 -6.37 -1.91
C ASP A 142 -23.53 -6.43 -1.62
N LEU A 143 -22.76 -7.23 -2.36
CA LEU A 143 -21.30 -7.24 -2.29
C LEU A 143 -20.74 -5.86 -2.61
N ILE A 144 -21.17 -5.26 -3.72
CA ILE A 144 -20.73 -3.92 -4.09
C ILE A 144 -21.08 -2.91 -2.99
N ALA A 145 -22.30 -2.95 -2.46
CA ALA A 145 -22.72 -2.07 -1.37
C ALA A 145 -21.86 -2.26 -0.10
N ARG A 146 -21.55 -3.51 0.29
CA ARG A 146 -20.67 -3.81 1.44
C ARG A 146 -19.25 -3.28 1.23
N LEU A 147 -18.71 -3.38 0.01
CA LEU A 147 -17.37 -2.89 -0.32
C LEU A 147 -17.31 -1.35 -0.33
N LEU A 148 -18.38 -0.68 -0.71
CA LEU A 148 -18.45 0.79 -0.76
C LEU A 148 -18.74 1.44 0.60
N THR A 149 -19.29 0.71 1.57
CA THR A 149 -19.72 1.24 2.88
C THR A 149 -18.71 1.04 4.00
N ALA A 150 -17.62 0.29 3.76
CA ALA A 150 -16.62 0.02 4.79
C ALA A 150 -15.80 1.26 5.19
N PRO A 151 -15.19 1.25 6.39
CA PRO A 151 -14.34 2.35 6.85
C PRO A 151 -13.22 2.60 5.84
N GLY A 152 -13.14 3.83 5.35
CA GLY A 152 -12.24 4.17 4.25
C GLY A 152 -12.97 4.33 2.94
N GLY A 153 -13.95 3.47 2.59
CA GLY A 153 -14.76 3.53 1.37
C GLY A 153 -15.39 4.90 1.15
N VAL A 154 -14.65 5.81 0.54
CA VAL A 154 -15.22 7.03 0.00
C VAL A 154 -16.09 6.55 -1.12
N GLY A 155 -17.41 6.72 -0.97
CA GLY A 155 -18.41 6.49 -1.99
C GLY A 155 -18.11 7.31 -3.24
N LYS A 156 -17.12 6.87 -4.02
CA LYS A 156 -17.01 7.24 -5.41
C LYS A 156 -18.18 6.57 -6.09
N ALA A 157 -19.21 7.37 -6.34
CA ALA A 157 -20.27 7.01 -7.27
C ALA A 157 -19.64 6.37 -8.53
N GLY A 158 -20.16 5.23 -8.97
CA GLY A 158 -19.73 4.57 -10.22
C GLY A 158 -18.80 3.35 -10.08
N CYS A 159 -18.87 2.59 -8.99
CA CYS A 159 -18.25 1.26 -8.96
C CYS A 159 -19.25 0.17 -9.41
N ASP A 160 -19.08 -0.32 -10.62
CA ASP A 160 -20.01 -1.28 -11.23
C ASP A 160 -19.54 -2.74 -11.06
N ARG A 161 -18.38 -2.99 -10.46
CA ARG A 161 -17.86 -4.35 -10.24
C ARG A 161 -16.91 -4.46 -9.06
N ALA A 162 -16.69 -5.69 -8.61
CA ALA A 162 -15.70 -6.03 -7.61
C ALA A 162 -14.73 -7.09 -8.14
N PHE A 163 -13.51 -7.06 -7.60
CA PHE A 163 -12.62 -8.21 -7.65
C PHE A 163 -12.76 -8.99 -6.35
N VAL A 164 -13.03 -10.29 -6.47
CA VAL A 164 -12.92 -11.24 -5.36
C VAL A 164 -11.76 -12.17 -5.69
N ILE A 165 -10.78 -12.23 -4.79
CA ILE A 165 -9.54 -12.97 -4.98
C ILE A 165 -9.47 -14.08 -3.93
N HIS A 166 -9.50 -15.31 -4.39
CA HIS A 166 -9.21 -16.49 -3.59
C HIS A 166 -7.71 -16.66 -3.47
N VAL A 167 -7.21 -16.60 -2.23
CA VAL A 167 -5.77 -16.70 -1.95
C VAL A 167 -5.31 -18.13 -2.22
N GLU A 168 -4.25 -18.25 -3.00
CA GLU A 168 -3.57 -19.53 -3.26
C GLU A 168 -2.33 -19.65 -2.39
N ALA A 169 -1.51 -18.61 -2.37
CA ALA A 169 -0.23 -18.64 -1.69
C ALA A 169 0.28 -17.25 -1.33
N LEU A 170 1.13 -17.15 -0.31
CA LEU A 170 1.77 -15.88 0.04
C LEU A 170 3.22 -16.01 0.49
N ASP A 171 3.97 -14.93 0.31
CA ASP A 171 5.33 -14.81 0.82
C ASP A 171 5.62 -13.42 1.36
N ARG A 172 6.36 -13.40 2.47
CA ARG A 172 6.81 -12.22 3.20
C ARG A 172 8.32 -12.18 3.12
N ASN A 173 8.88 -11.56 2.09
CA ASN A 173 10.31 -11.56 1.85
C ASN A 173 11.00 -10.21 2.05
N CYS A 174 12.34 -10.29 2.09
CA CYS A 174 13.32 -9.35 2.62
C CYS A 174 12.99 -7.84 2.52
N THR A 175 13.21 -7.15 3.64
CA THR A 175 12.97 -5.71 3.88
C THR A 175 14.19 -4.82 3.58
N LYS A 176 15.35 -5.41 3.24
CA LYS A 176 16.68 -4.77 3.28
C LYS A 176 16.79 -3.47 2.47
N ASN A 177 16.11 -3.38 1.33
CA ASN A 177 16.27 -2.27 0.38
C ASN A 177 14.96 -1.47 0.16
N ILE A 178 13.97 -1.60 1.04
CA ILE A 178 12.74 -0.80 0.95
C ILE A 178 12.98 0.49 1.74
N PRO A 179 13.07 1.66 1.07
CA PRO A 179 13.22 2.92 1.79
C PRO A 179 11.93 3.22 2.57
N PRO A 180 12.03 3.72 3.80
CA PRO A 180 10.85 4.19 4.52
C PRO A 180 10.25 5.39 3.76
N LYS A 181 8.93 5.34 3.57
CA LYS A 181 8.13 6.44 3.03
C LYS A 181 6.96 6.67 3.96
N TYR A 182 6.54 7.93 4.06
CA TYR A 182 5.43 8.33 4.91
C TYR A 182 4.42 9.10 4.06
N GLY A 183 3.13 8.84 4.31
CA GLY A 183 2.05 9.57 3.67
C GLY A 183 2.04 11.05 4.08
N GLU A 184 1.30 11.84 3.31
CA GLU A 184 1.24 13.29 3.46
C GLU A 184 0.78 13.71 4.87
N ALA A 185 -0.24 13.04 5.43
CA ALA A 185 -0.77 13.36 6.75
C ALA A 185 0.30 13.28 7.85
N ARG A 186 1.06 12.17 7.87
CA ARG A 186 2.15 11.96 8.85
C ARG A 186 3.30 12.94 8.63
N MET A 187 3.62 13.25 7.38
CA MET A 187 4.63 14.26 7.07
C MET A 187 4.20 15.65 7.56
N ARG A 188 2.94 16.02 7.33
CA ARG A 188 2.35 17.30 7.76
C ARG A 188 2.34 17.44 9.28
N GLU A 189 1.95 16.39 9.99
CA GLU A 189 2.01 16.34 11.46
C GLU A 189 3.45 16.54 11.96
N SER A 190 4.41 15.80 11.38
CA SER A 190 5.83 15.90 11.74
C SER A 190 6.37 17.32 11.51
N LEU A 191 6.03 17.93 10.37
CA LEU A 191 6.40 19.32 10.06
C LEU A 191 5.75 20.33 11.00
N THR A 192 4.50 20.10 11.41
CA THR A 192 3.78 20.97 12.34
C THR A 192 4.47 20.95 13.71
N LEU A 193 4.78 19.77 14.22
CA LEU A 193 5.49 19.60 15.50
C LEU A 193 6.88 20.23 15.44
N ALA A 194 7.64 20.00 14.37
CA ALA A 194 8.99 20.56 14.21
C ALA A 194 8.99 22.09 14.09
N ARG A 195 7.94 22.69 13.50
CA ARG A 195 7.83 24.14 13.31
C ARG A 195 7.28 24.89 14.51
N LYS A 196 6.63 24.21 15.46
CA LYS A 196 5.97 24.86 16.60
C LYS A 196 6.90 25.81 17.38
N GLY A 197 8.06 25.31 17.82
CA GLY A 197 9.02 26.14 18.56
C GLY A 197 9.61 27.29 17.73
N LEU A 198 9.80 27.08 16.43
CA LEU A 198 10.25 28.15 15.52
C LEU A 198 9.18 29.24 15.37
N GLN A 199 7.90 28.86 15.31
CA GLN A 199 6.79 29.82 15.23
C GLN A 199 6.67 30.64 16.52
N GLU A 200 6.80 30.00 17.69
CA GLU A 200 6.82 30.67 18.99
C GLU A 200 7.98 31.67 19.08
N GLU A 201 9.17 31.29 18.60
CA GLU A 201 10.34 32.18 18.59
C GLU A 201 10.20 33.34 17.60
N ILE A 202 9.65 33.10 16.40
CA ILE A 202 9.33 34.16 15.43
C ILE A 202 8.38 35.18 16.05
N GLU A 203 7.36 34.72 16.78
CA GLU A 203 6.39 35.60 17.41
C GLU A 203 7.01 36.41 18.57
N ARG A 204 7.88 35.77 19.36
CA ARG A 204 8.67 36.44 20.41
C ARG A 204 9.56 37.53 19.82
N LEU A 205 10.30 37.22 18.76
CA LEU A 205 11.20 38.16 18.09
C LEU A 205 10.44 39.31 17.42
N ARG A 206 9.30 39.03 16.78
CA ARG A 206 8.41 40.08 16.22
C ARG A 206 7.92 41.02 17.31
N SER A 207 7.51 40.48 18.46
CA SER A 207 7.06 41.27 19.61
C SER A 207 8.19 42.16 20.16
N ARG A 208 9.40 41.61 20.30
CA ARG A 208 10.57 42.37 20.77
C ARG A 208 11.01 43.45 19.77
N ASN A 209 10.98 43.15 18.48
CA ASN A 209 11.29 44.16 17.45
C ASN A 209 10.28 45.31 17.49
N ALA A 210 8.99 45.03 17.59
CA ALA A 210 7.97 46.07 17.71
C ALA A 210 8.12 46.93 18.98
N GLU A 211 8.60 46.35 20.07
CA GLU A 211 8.93 47.08 21.31
C GLU A 211 10.15 48.00 21.10
N LEU A 212 11.24 47.47 20.56
CA LEU A 212 12.45 48.24 20.28
C LEU A 212 12.20 49.38 19.28
N GLU A 213 11.39 49.15 18.25
CA GLU A 213 10.99 50.19 17.30
C GLU A 213 10.25 51.34 17.99
N ARG A 214 9.40 51.05 18.98
CA ARG A 214 8.71 52.07 19.79
C ARG A 214 9.68 52.85 20.67
N GLU A 215 10.62 52.18 21.34
CA GLU A 215 11.65 52.83 22.15
C GLU A 215 12.52 53.77 21.31
N VAL A 216 13.00 53.30 20.15
CA VAL A 216 13.80 54.12 19.22
C VAL A 216 13.01 55.34 18.74
N ALA A 217 11.72 55.19 18.41
CA ALA A 217 10.87 56.30 18.00
C ALA A 217 10.61 57.32 19.12
N GLN A 218 10.56 56.89 20.39
CA GLN A 218 10.47 57.80 21.53
C GLN A 218 11.79 58.56 21.74
N LEU A 219 12.91 57.86 21.72
CA LEU A 219 14.24 58.46 21.88
C LEU A 219 14.50 59.51 20.80
N ARG A 220 14.22 59.21 19.52
CA ARG A 220 14.39 60.17 18.41
C ARG A 220 13.59 61.45 18.60
N ARG A 221 12.34 61.36 19.10
CA ARG A 221 11.52 62.54 19.41
C ARG A 221 12.14 63.41 20.51
N HIS A 222 12.69 62.80 21.55
CA HIS A 222 13.36 63.53 22.63
C HIS A 222 14.66 64.21 22.18
N THR A 223 15.40 63.63 21.22
CA THR A 223 16.60 64.28 20.67
C THR A 223 16.26 65.48 19.78
N ASP A 224 15.20 65.39 18.97
CA ASP A 224 14.74 66.50 18.12
C ASP A 224 14.20 67.68 18.96
N ASP A 225 13.48 67.41 20.05
CA ASP A 225 12.99 68.46 20.97
C ASP A 225 14.13 69.14 21.75
N GLY A 226 15.25 68.44 21.98
CA GLY A 226 16.43 68.95 22.69
C GLY A 226 17.40 69.77 21.83
N GLN A 227 17.30 69.72 20.49
CA GLN A 227 18.14 70.49 19.56
C GLN A 227 17.52 71.83 19.11
N SER A 228 16.26 72.11 19.50
CA SER A 228 15.55 73.34 19.13
C SER A 228 15.65 74.46 20.17
N CYS A 229 16.65 74.43 21.07
CA CYS A 229 16.86 75.42 22.11
C CYS A 229 18.23 76.12 22.00
#